data_AF-A0A3S4KQA8-F1
#
_entry.id   AF-A0A3S4KQA8-F1
#
_cell.length_a   1.000
_cell.length_b   1.000
_cell.length_c   1.000
_cell.angle_alpha   90.00
_cell.angle_beta   90.00
_cell.angle_gamma   90.00
#
_symmetry.space_group_name_H-M   'P 1'
#
loop_
_entity.id
_entity.type
_entity.pdbx_description
1 polymer ?
#
loop_
_entity_poly.entity_id
_entity_poly.type
_entity_poly.pdbx_seq_one_letter_code
_entity_poly.pdbx_strand_id
1 'polypeptide(L)'
;MKTGIITMLFVLYLPVTAFATTLRLSNDIDLLVLDGKKVSSSLLRGADSIELDNGPHQLVFRVEKTIRLSSHEERLYISPPLVISFNTQLISQVNFHLPHLETEREAAHFSTTPRLELLDGDAMPIPVKLDILAITSTAKIIDYETETERYNKADKRASLPQFATMMADDSTLLSGISELDAVPPQSQALTEQRLKYWFKQADPQTRNNFLQWVEKQPPS
;
A
#
# COMPACT_ATOMS: atom_id res chain seq x y z
N MET A 1 -38.45 11.52 -53.05
CA MET A 1 -38.08 10.55 -51.99
C MET A 1 -36.63 10.79 -51.62
N LYS A 2 -36.34 11.09 -50.35
CA LYS A 2 -35.12 10.73 -49.57
C LYS A 2 -34.98 11.68 -48.37
N THR A 3 -35.58 11.30 -47.26
CA THR A 3 -35.29 11.84 -45.93
C THR A 3 -34.02 11.15 -45.42
N GLY A 4 -32.95 11.91 -45.22
CA GLY A 4 -31.71 11.41 -44.61
C GLY A 4 -31.86 11.36 -43.10
N ILE A 5 -31.76 10.16 -42.53
CA ILE A 5 -31.74 9.93 -41.08
C ILE A 5 -30.30 10.13 -40.62
N ILE A 6 -30.04 11.16 -39.81
CA ILE A 6 -28.77 11.36 -39.13
C ILE A 6 -28.83 10.53 -37.84
N THR A 7 -28.15 9.40 -37.83
CA THR A 7 -28.04 8.54 -36.64
C THR A 7 -26.96 9.11 -35.72
N MET A 8 -27.39 9.78 -34.64
CA MET A 8 -26.50 10.28 -33.59
C MET A 8 -26.13 9.11 -32.66
N LEU A 9 -24.88 8.65 -32.69
CA LEU A 9 -24.39 7.56 -31.86
C LEU A 9 -24.13 8.09 -30.43
N PHE A 10 -25.02 7.79 -29.49
CA PHE A 10 -24.78 8.02 -28.07
C PHE A 10 -23.79 6.95 -27.56
N VAL A 11 -22.54 7.35 -27.28
CA VAL A 11 -21.59 6.51 -26.56
C VAL A 11 -22.01 6.49 -25.08
N LEU A 12 -22.63 5.39 -24.67
CA LEU A 12 -23.04 5.15 -23.29
C LEU A 12 -21.79 4.81 -22.46
N TYR A 13 -21.26 5.79 -21.72
CA TYR A 13 -20.25 5.51 -20.70
C TYR A 13 -20.93 4.79 -19.53
N LEU A 14 -20.87 3.47 -19.53
CA LEU A 14 -21.30 2.68 -18.38
C LEU A 14 -20.35 3.01 -17.20
N PRO A 15 -20.87 3.34 -16.02
CA PRO A 15 -20.03 3.53 -14.84
C PRO A 15 -19.32 2.20 -14.54
N VAL A 16 -18.00 2.24 -14.47
CA VAL A 16 -17.22 1.11 -13.96
C VAL A 16 -17.59 0.96 -12.48
N THR A 17 -18.32 -0.09 -12.14
CA THR A 17 -18.59 -0.43 -10.75
C THR A 17 -17.26 -0.87 -10.12
N ALA A 18 -16.71 -0.03 -9.25
CA ALA A 18 -15.59 -0.43 -8.41
C ALA A 18 -16.11 -1.46 -7.40
N PHE A 19 -15.71 -2.72 -7.54
CA PHE A 19 -15.88 -3.70 -6.47
C PHE A 19 -14.86 -3.36 -5.37
N ALA A 20 -15.32 -3.25 -4.13
CA ALA A 20 -14.41 -3.11 -3.00
C ALA A 20 -13.78 -4.48 -2.72
N THR A 21 -12.45 -4.56 -2.82
CA THR A 21 -11.72 -5.75 -2.40
C THR A 21 -11.53 -5.70 -0.89
N THR A 22 -11.63 -6.83 -0.19
CA THR A 22 -11.44 -6.86 1.27
C THR A 22 -10.25 -7.72 1.65
N LEU A 23 -9.29 -7.18 2.38
CA LEU A 23 -8.23 -7.92 3.03
C LEU A 23 -8.74 -8.43 4.37
N ARG A 24 -8.88 -9.75 4.52
CA ARG A 24 -9.26 -10.35 5.80
C ARG A 24 -8.06 -10.38 6.74
N LEU A 25 -8.26 -9.84 7.93
CA LEU A 25 -7.24 -9.84 8.97
C LEU A 25 -7.19 -11.22 9.63
N SER A 26 -5.98 -11.68 9.91
CA SER A 26 -5.72 -12.94 10.61
C SER A 26 -5.04 -12.65 11.94
N ASN A 27 -5.43 -13.37 12.98
CA ASN A 27 -4.83 -13.22 14.31
C ASN A 27 -3.34 -13.60 14.34
N ASP A 28 -2.90 -14.41 13.39
CA ASP A 28 -1.51 -14.81 13.25
C ASP A 28 -0.67 -13.79 12.45
N ILE A 29 -1.26 -12.67 12.02
CA ILE A 29 -0.62 -11.66 11.17
C ILE A 29 -0.60 -10.30 11.87
N ASP A 30 0.59 -9.82 12.16
CA ASP A 30 0.84 -8.44 12.60
C ASP A 30 1.11 -7.56 11.38
N LEU A 31 0.08 -6.87 10.89
CA LEU A 31 0.20 -5.94 9.76
C LEU A 31 0.89 -4.64 10.19
N LEU A 32 2.01 -4.33 9.55
CA LEU A 32 2.88 -3.21 9.88
C LEU A 32 2.74 -2.04 8.90
N VAL A 33 2.63 -2.34 7.60
CA VAL A 33 2.50 -1.34 6.52
C VAL A 33 1.51 -1.86 5.48
N LEU A 34 0.65 -0.96 4.99
CA LEU A 34 -0.23 -1.13 3.83
C LEU A 34 0.08 0.00 2.86
N ASP A 35 0.51 -0.34 1.64
CA ASP A 35 0.73 0.60 0.54
C ASP A 35 1.66 1.78 0.89
N GLY A 36 2.74 1.46 1.61
CA GLY A 36 3.73 2.43 2.07
C GLY A 36 3.31 3.26 3.30
N LYS A 37 2.14 2.97 3.89
CA LYS A 37 1.64 3.61 5.10
C LYS A 37 1.61 2.68 6.30
N LYS A 38 2.07 3.17 7.44
CA LYS A 38 2.09 2.44 8.70
C LYS A 38 0.67 2.12 9.10
N VAL A 39 0.46 0.87 9.46
CA VAL A 39 -0.79 0.41 10.03
C VAL A 39 -0.50 -0.05 11.45
N SER A 40 -1.33 0.38 12.39
CA SER A 40 -1.20 -0.06 13.78
C SER A 40 -2.08 -1.28 13.98
N SER A 41 -1.49 -2.46 14.15
CA SER A 41 -2.22 -3.70 14.40
C SER A 41 -3.16 -3.60 15.60
N SER A 42 -2.79 -2.84 16.64
CA SER A 42 -3.67 -2.58 17.79
C SER A 42 -4.97 -1.84 17.42
N LEU A 43 -4.94 -0.95 16.43
CA LEU A 43 -6.15 -0.27 15.92
C LEU A 43 -7.03 -1.23 15.11
N LEU A 44 -6.43 -2.28 14.56
CA LEU A 44 -7.11 -3.29 13.75
C LEU A 44 -7.64 -4.49 14.54
N ARG A 45 -7.28 -4.65 15.83
CA ARG A 45 -7.67 -5.81 16.65
C ARG A 45 -9.17 -5.98 16.90
N GLY A 46 -9.99 -5.02 16.45
CA GLY A 46 -11.46 -5.12 16.43
C GLY A 46 -12.07 -5.11 15.03
N ALA A 47 -11.26 -5.03 13.98
CA ALA A 47 -11.68 -5.10 12.59
C ALA A 47 -11.40 -6.49 12.04
N ASP A 48 -12.39 -7.11 11.40
CA ASP A 48 -12.22 -8.42 10.76
C ASP A 48 -11.58 -8.30 9.36
N SER A 49 -11.66 -7.12 8.76
CA SER A 49 -11.15 -6.85 7.42
C SER A 49 -10.81 -5.38 7.19
N ILE A 50 -10.03 -5.12 6.13
CA ILE A 50 -9.69 -3.80 5.62
C ILE A 50 -10.12 -3.75 4.15
N GLU A 51 -10.75 -2.65 3.73
CA GLU A 51 -11.04 -2.43 2.32
C GLU A 51 -9.76 -2.03 1.56
N LEU A 52 -9.55 -2.66 0.42
CA LEU A 52 -8.50 -2.38 -0.54
C LEU A 52 -9.13 -1.83 -1.81
N ASP A 53 -8.48 -0.84 -2.39
CA ASP A 53 -8.82 -0.36 -3.72
C ASP A 53 -8.57 -1.46 -4.78
N ASN A 54 -9.02 -1.22 -6.02
CA ASN A 54 -8.65 -2.08 -7.13
C ASN A 54 -7.26 -1.70 -7.64
N GLY A 55 -6.34 -2.66 -7.67
CA GLY A 55 -5.02 -2.46 -8.26
C GLY A 55 -3.89 -3.18 -7.52
N PRO A 56 -2.64 -2.74 -7.72
CA PRO A 56 -1.50 -3.31 -7.05
C PRO A 56 -1.43 -2.85 -5.58
N HIS A 57 -1.19 -3.79 -4.68
CA HIS A 57 -1.03 -3.55 -3.25
C HIS A 57 0.30 -4.13 -2.73
N GLN A 58 0.83 -3.50 -1.68
CA GLN A 58 1.98 -3.99 -0.94
C GLN A 58 1.68 -4.01 0.55
N LEU A 59 1.96 -5.13 1.20
CA LEU A 59 1.87 -5.26 2.65
C LEU A 59 3.24 -5.55 3.23
N VAL A 60 3.50 -5.00 4.40
CA VAL A 60 4.58 -5.46 5.29
C VAL A 60 3.95 -5.98 6.56
N PHE A 61 4.31 -7.20 6.95
CA PHE A 61 3.72 -7.87 8.09
C PHE A 61 4.70 -8.85 8.74
N ARG A 62 4.36 -9.31 9.93
CA ARG A 62 5.02 -10.43 10.62
C ARG A 62 4.01 -11.53 10.89
N VAL A 63 4.49 -12.76 10.90
CA VAL A 63 3.71 -13.91 11.35
C VAL A 63 3.98 -14.12 12.84
N GLU A 64 2.92 -14.15 13.64
CA GLU A 64 2.96 -14.43 15.07
C GLU A 64 2.28 -15.78 15.33
N LYS A 65 3.02 -16.77 15.84
CA LYS A 65 2.50 -18.12 16.12
C LYS A 65 3.02 -18.64 17.45
N THR A 66 2.15 -19.27 18.23
CA THR A 66 2.60 -20.07 19.37
C THR A 66 3.12 -21.41 18.87
N ILE A 67 4.39 -21.68 19.13
CA ILE A 67 5.07 -22.93 18.75
C ILE A 67 5.47 -23.73 19.98
N ARG A 68 5.62 -25.04 19.81
CA ARG A 68 6.11 -25.97 20.83
C ARG A 68 7.60 -26.19 20.69
N LEU A 69 8.28 -26.05 21.82
CA LEU A 69 9.70 -26.36 21.98
C LEU A 69 9.90 -27.86 22.23
N SER A 70 11.14 -28.30 22.04
CA SER A 70 11.55 -29.68 22.35
C SER A 70 11.33 -30.05 23.83
N SER A 71 11.29 -29.05 24.72
CA SER A 71 10.98 -29.17 26.16
C SER A 71 9.49 -29.37 26.47
N HIS A 72 8.59 -29.38 25.47
CA HIS A 72 7.13 -29.31 25.60
C HIS A 72 6.60 -27.96 26.13
N GLU A 73 7.46 -26.95 26.26
CA GLU A 73 7.04 -25.59 26.55
C GLU A 73 6.54 -24.89 25.29
N GLU A 74 5.59 -23.96 25.44
CA GLU A 74 5.11 -23.12 24.35
C GLU A 74 5.84 -21.77 24.35
N ARG A 75 6.15 -21.28 23.15
CA ARG A 75 6.80 -19.98 22.93
C ARG A 75 6.11 -19.24 21.79
N LEU A 76 5.95 -17.93 21.94
CA LEU A 76 5.57 -17.07 20.82
C LEU A 76 6.74 -16.92 19.84
N TYR A 77 6.55 -17.42 18.63
CA TYR A 77 7.39 -17.17 17.47
C TYR A 77 6.91 -15.91 16.75
N ILE A 78 7.86 -15.07 16.32
CA ILE A 78 7.62 -13.89 15.49
C ILE A 78 8.58 -13.98 14.31
N SER A 79 8.04 -13.94 13.09
CA SER A 79 8.87 -14.01 11.89
C SER A 79 9.68 -12.73 11.65
N PRO A 80 10.72 -12.77 10.80
CA PRO A 80 11.23 -11.56 10.16
C PRO A 80 10.09 -10.79 9.47
N PRO A 81 10.19 -9.46 9.32
CA PRO A 81 9.20 -8.70 8.58
C PRO A 81 9.24 -9.12 7.11
N LEU A 82 8.06 -9.41 6.55
CA LEU A 82 7.89 -9.89 5.18
C LEU A 82 7.24 -8.80 4.34
N VAL A 83 7.69 -8.63 3.10
CA VAL A 83 7.05 -7.78 2.10
C VAL A 83 6.34 -8.67 1.09
N ILE A 84 5.05 -8.45 0.90
CA ILE A 84 4.26 -9.11 -0.14
C ILE A 84 3.64 -8.09 -1.07
N SER A 85 3.72 -8.33 -2.38
CA SER A 85 3.04 -7.52 -3.40
C SER A 85 2.13 -8.38 -4.25
N PHE A 86 0.91 -7.92 -4.50
CA PHE A 86 -0.12 -8.61 -5.29
C PHE A 86 -1.02 -7.59 -5.98
N ASN A 87 -1.99 -8.05 -6.78
CA ASN A 87 -2.94 -7.19 -7.50
C ASN A 87 -4.37 -7.69 -7.30
N THR A 88 -5.32 -6.79 -7.05
CA THR A 88 -6.72 -7.06 -6.70
C THR A 88 -7.74 -6.86 -7.81
N GLN A 89 -7.32 -6.54 -9.05
CA GLN A 89 -8.20 -6.14 -10.17
C GLN A 89 -9.47 -6.98 -10.44
N LEU A 90 -9.52 -8.24 -10.02
CA LEU A 90 -10.68 -9.13 -10.15
C LEU A 90 -10.94 -9.95 -8.88
N ILE A 91 -10.44 -9.49 -7.74
CA ILE A 91 -10.47 -10.23 -6.47
C ILE A 91 -11.34 -9.45 -5.49
N SER A 92 -12.39 -10.09 -4.97
CA SER A 92 -13.30 -9.48 -3.99
C SER A 92 -12.79 -9.59 -2.55
N GLN A 93 -11.96 -10.59 -2.27
CA GLN A 93 -11.45 -10.86 -0.93
C GLN A 93 -10.04 -11.44 -1.01
N VAL A 94 -9.19 -11.08 -0.04
CA VAL A 94 -7.81 -11.56 0.09
C VAL A 94 -7.65 -12.16 1.48
N ASN A 95 -7.19 -13.41 1.54
CA ASN A 95 -6.99 -14.15 2.78
C ASN A 95 -5.54 -14.62 2.89
N PHE A 96 -4.94 -14.47 4.07
CA PHE A 96 -3.64 -15.07 4.36
C PHE A 96 -3.78 -16.59 4.55
N HIS A 97 -2.98 -17.35 3.81
CA HIS A 97 -2.85 -18.80 3.98
C HIS A 97 -1.41 -19.13 4.41
N LEU A 98 -1.29 -19.51 5.68
CA LEU A 98 -0.02 -19.84 6.32
C LEU A 98 0.27 -21.33 6.23
N PRO A 99 1.54 -21.74 6.01
CA PRO A 99 1.93 -23.14 6.13
C PRO A 99 1.86 -23.59 7.59
N HIS A 100 1.98 -24.89 7.81
CA HIS A 100 2.13 -25.46 9.14
C HIS A 100 3.36 -24.87 9.85
N LEU A 101 3.14 -24.35 11.06
CA LEU A 101 4.13 -23.60 11.83
C LEU A 101 3.90 -23.82 13.32
N GLU A 102 4.18 -25.03 13.81
CA GLU A 102 3.92 -25.41 15.21
C GLU A 102 5.20 -25.81 15.97
N THR A 103 6.30 -26.08 15.26
CA THR A 103 7.55 -26.53 15.89
C THR A 103 8.69 -25.54 15.70
N GLU A 104 9.67 -25.58 16.59
CA GLU A 104 10.90 -24.78 16.49
C GLU A 104 11.64 -24.98 15.16
N ARG A 105 11.63 -26.21 14.63
CA ARG A 105 12.26 -26.53 13.35
C ARG A 105 11.55 -25.86 12.17
N GLU A 106 10.22 -25.89 12.15
CA GLU A 106 9.42 -25.23 11.12
C GLU A 106 9.58 -23.72 11.20
N ALA A 107 9.56 -23.15 12.41
CA ALA A 107 9.80 -21.74 12.66
C ALA A 107 11.18 -21.26 12.20
N ALA A 108 12.22 -22.05 12.48
CA ALA A 108 13.57 -21.77 11.99
C ALA A 108 13.61 -21.80 10.46
N HIS A 109 12.98 -22.79 9.83
CA HIS A 109 12.93 -22.89 8.37
C HIS A 109 12.15 -21.73 7.73
N PHE A 110 11.00 -21.36 8.30
CA PHE A 110 10.19 -20.25 7.83
C PHE A 110 10.93 -18.91 7.94
N SER A 111 11.72 -18.72 9.01
CA SER A 111 12.52 -17.50 9.19
C SER A 111 13.57 -17.32 8.10
N THR A 112 14.11 -18.40 7.56
CA THR A 112 15.13 -18.35 6.49
C THR A 112 14.53 -18.38 5.09
N THR A 113 13.42 -19.10 4.92
CA THR A 113 12.79 -19.36 3.62
C THR A 113 11.27 -19.26 3.78
N PRO A 114 10.74 -18.04 3.96
CA PRO A 114 9.31 -17.84 4.20
C PRO A 114 8.52 -18.28 2.97
N ARG A 115 7.41 -18.98 3.21
CA ARG A 115 6.45 -19.38 2.19
C ARG A 115 5.07 -19.04 2.68
N LEU A 116 4.33 -18.25 1.90
CA LEU A 116 2.99 -17.80 2.24
C LEU A 116 2.19 -17.65 0.95
N GLU A 117 0.92 -18.00 1.01
CA GLU A 117 -0.03 -17.81 -0.08
C GLU A 117 -1.08 -16.79 0.32
N LEU A 118 -1.55 -16.04 -0.67
CA LEU A 118 -2.79 -15.29 -0.56
C LEU A 118 -3.85 -16.04 -1.34
N LEU A 119 -5.02 -16.23 -0.75
CA LEU A 119 -6.16 -16.89 -1.38
C LEU A 119 -7.31 -15.91 -1.56
N ASP A 120 -8.03 -16.01 -2.67
CA ASP A 120 -9.25 -15.23 -2.88
C ASP A 120 -10.46 -15.79 -2.09
N GLY A 121 -11.64 -15.23 -2.34
CA GLY A 121 -12.90 -15.69 -1.72
C GLY A 121 -13.30 -17.12 -2.11
N ASP A 122 -12.83 -17.62 -3.25
CA ASP A 122 -13.09 -18.96 -3.78
C ASP A 122 -11.95 -19.95 -3.41
N ALA A 123 -11.06 -19.54 -2.49
CA ALA A 123 -9.87 -20.27 -2.09
C ALA A 123 -8.86 -20.53 -3.23
N MET A 124 -8.88 -19.70 -4.27
CA MET A 124 -7.94 -19.78 -5.39
C MET A 124 -6.69 -18.95 -5.08
N PRO A 125 -5.49 -19.42 -5.45
CA PRO A 125 -4.25 -18.72 -5.16
C PRO A 125 -4.13 -17.41 -5.96
N ILE A 126 -3.86 -16.33 -5.24
CA ILE A 126 -3.55 -15.02 -5.80
C ILE A 126 -2.05 -14.98 -6.11
N PRO A 127 -1.63 -14.59 -7.33
CA PRO A 127 -0.22 -14.42 -7.65
C PRO A 127 0.44 -13.35 -6.78
N VAL A 128 1.51 -13.73 -6.09
CA VAL A 128 2.25 -12.84 -5.17
C VAL A 128 3.74 -12.84 -5.46
N LYS A 129 4.39 -11.73 -5.11
CA LYS A 129 5.83 -11.71 -4.86
C LYS A 129 6.04 -11.54 -3.36
N LEU A 130 6.82 -12.43 -2.76
CA LEU A 130 7.17 -12.41 -1.34
C LEU A 130 8.69 -12.22 -1.20
N ASP A 131 9.11 -11.40 -0.25
CA ASP A 131 10.50 -11.21 0.14
C ASP A 131 10.60 -10.90 1.65
N ILE A 132 11.82 -10.98 2.20
CA ILE A 132 12.11 -10.53 3.56
C ILE A 132 12.48 -9.04 3.52
N LEU A 133 11.84 -8.22 4.35
CA LEU A 133 12.26 -6.84 4.58
C LEU A 133 13.49 -6.85 5.49
N ALA A 134 14.67 -6.76 4.90
CA ALA A 134 15.91 -6.62 5.65
C ALA A 134 15.91 -5.28 6.41
N ILE A 135 15.86 -5.34 7.74
CA ILE A 135 15.92 -4.16 8.59
C ILE A 135 17.37 -3.72 8.72
N THR A 136 17.67 -2.52 8.23
CA THR A 136 19.01 -1.92 8.26
C THR A 136 19.19 -0.94 9.42
N SER A 137 18.08 -0.47 9.99
CA SER A 137 18.09 0.44 11.13
C SER A 137 18.56 -0.24 12.42
N THR A 138 19.48 0.41 13.13
CA THR A 138 19.93 0.00 14.47
C THR A 138 19.09 0.64 15.59
N ALA A 139 18.00 1.33 15.25
CA ALA A 139 17.15 2.00 16.22
C ALA A 139 16.37 1.00 17.10
N LYS A 140 16.04 1.42 18.34
CA LYS A 140 15.24 0.61 19.27
C LYS A 140 13.80 0.39 18.80
N ILE A 141 13.27 1.34 18.02
CA ILE A 141 11.95 1.25 17.39
C ILE A 141 12.19 1.32 15.89
N ILE A 142 11.70 0.31 15.17
CA ILE A 142 11.84 0.23 13.72
C ILE A 142 10.73 1.06 13.07
N ASP A 143 11.14 1.96 12.18
CA ASP A 143 10.23 2.67 11.28
C ASP A 143 10.03 1.84 10.02
N TYR A 144 8.96 1.05 10.01
CA TYR A 144 8.66 0.16 8.89
C TYR A 144 8.23 0.91 7.63
N GLU A 145 7.71 2.14 7.70
CA GLU A 145 7.42 2.94 6.50
C GLU A 145 8.72 3.29 5.80
N THR A 146 9.68 3.82 6.55
CA THR A 146 11.01 4.22 6.01
C THR A 146 11.77 3.02 5.45
N GLU A 147 11.75 1.88 6.15
CA GLU A 147 12.44 0.68 5.66
C GLU A 147 11.74 0.10 4.41
N THR A 148 10.41 0.16 4.33
CA THR A 148 9.65 -0.25 3.13
C THR A 148 9.93 0.66 1.95
N GLU A 149 10.01 1.97 2.19
CA GLU A 149 10.37 2.95 1.16
C GLU A 149 11.78 2.68 0.62
N ARG A 150 12.77 2.46 1.50
CA ARG A 150 14.14 2.08 1.12
C ARG A 150 14.15 0.80 0.30
N TYR A 151 13.39 -0.20 0.74
CA TYR A 151 13.22 -1.47 0.02
C TYR A 151 12.64 -1.25 -1.39
N ASN A 152 11.63 -0.39 -1.53
CA ASN A 152 11.02 -0.05 -2.82
C ASN A 152 11.98 0.73 -3.73
N LYS A 153 12.73 1.69 -3.19
CA LYS A 153 13.77 2.45 -3.92
C LYS A 153 14.92 1.56 -4.42
N ALA A 154 15.16 0.43 -3.76
CA ALA A 154 16.19 -0.53 -4.13
C ALA A 154 15.74 -1.58 -5.16
N ASP A 155 14.52 -1.45 -5.72
CA ASP A 155 13.95 -2.32 -6.76
C ASP A 155 14.07 -3.82 -6.44
N LYS A 156 13.69 -4.17 -5.21
CA LYS A 156 13.70 -5.54 -4.71
C LYS A 156 12.53 -6.36 -5.24
N ARG A 157 12.54 -7.66 -4.92
CA ARG A 157 11.64 -8.65 -5.53
C ARG A 157 10.16 -8.28 -5.45
N ALA A 158 9.71 -7.84 -4.27
CA ALA A 158 8.33 -7.46 -3.99
C ALA A 158 8.12 -5.93 -3.97
N SER A 159 9.02 -5.15 -4.60
CA SER A 159 8.93 -3.69 -4.61
C SER A 159 7.81 -3.19 -5.49
N LEU A 160 7.15 -2.12 -5.05
CA LEU A 160 6.20 -1.35 -5.84
C LEU A 160 6.64 0.13 -5.83
N PRO A 161 7.26 0.64 -6.92
CA PRO A 161 7.82 1.99 -6.96
C PRO A 161 6.81 3.12 -6.67
N GLN A 162 5.53 2.89 -6.97
CA GLN A 162 4.45 3.83 -6.64
C GLN A 162 4.31 4.11 -5.14
N PHE A 163 4.76 3.18 -4.28
CA PHE A 163 4.76 3.32 -2.83
C PHE A 163 6.14 3.72 -2.27
N ALA A 164 7.12 3.97 -3.15
CA ALA A 164 8.45 4.48 -2.79
C ALA A 164 8.50 6.02 -2.73
N THR A 165 7.40 6.70 -3.07
CA THR A 165 7.37 8.15 -3.27
C THR A 165 6.46 8.79 -2.23
N MET A 166 6.99 9.03 -1.05
CA MET A 166 6.44 10.01 -0.11
C MET A 166 7.58 10.97 0.24
N MET A 167 7.39 12.22 -0.16
CA MET A 167 8.37 13.31 -0.23
C MET A 167 9.32 13.19 -1.42
N ALA A 168 9.02 13.99 -2.46
CA ALA A 168 10.09 14.59 -3.22
C ALA A 168 11.05 15.22 -2.19
N ASP A 169 12.26 14.69 -2.14
CA ASP A 169 13.38 15.40 -1.55
C ASP A 169 13.61 16.61 -2.47
N ASP A 170 12.97 17.72 -2.11
CA ASP A 170 12.84 18.96 -2.90
C ASP A 170 14.19 19.67 -3.12
N SER A 171 15.29 19.05 -2.67
CA SER A 171 16.66 19.47 -2.98
C SER A 171 17.11 19.02 -4.38
N THR A 172 16.42 18.07 -5.02
CA THR A 172 16.81 17.58 -6.37
C THR A 172 16.00 18.18 -7.52
N LEU A 173 14.86 18.83 -7.23
CA LEU A 173 14.05 19.52 -8.24
C LEU A 173 14.52 20.96 -8.54
N LEU A 174 15.53 21.47 -7.83
CA LEU A 174 16.10 22.82 -8.03
C LEU A 174 17.35 22.85 -8.93
N SER A 175 17.79 21.72 -9.50
CA SER A 175 19.01 21.67 -10.33
C SER A 175 18.86 21.04 -11.72
N GLY A 176 17.63 20.98 -12.25
CA GLY A 176 17.38 20.52 -13.61
C GLY A 176 16.39 21.42 -14.34
N ILE A 177 16.89 22.46 -14.98
CA ILE A 177 16.09 23.32 -15.87
C ILE A 177 15.86 22.57 -17.19
N SER A 178 14.58 22.45 -17.56
CA SER A 178 14.01 22.39 -18.91
C SER A 178 14.09 21.10 -19.75
N GLU A 179 12.92 20.49 -19.99
CA GLU A 179 12.29 20.50 -21.34
C GLU A 179 10.82 20.04 -21.26
N LEU A 180 9.97 20.66 -22.07
CA LEU A 180 8.53 20.44 -22.29
C LEU A 180 7.53 21.18 -21.37
N ASP A 181 7.49 22.49 -21.61
CA ASP A 181 6.27 23.30 -21.62
C ASP A 181 5.16 22.66 -22.47
N ALA A 182 4.24 21.94 -21.83
CA ALA A 182 2.83 21.86 -22.23
C ALA A 182 2.02 21.15 -21.12
N VAL A 183 1.37 21.94 -20.29
CA VAL A 183 0.39 21.46 -19.31
C VAL A 183 -0.95 21.25 -20.05
N PRO A 184 -1.48 20.01 -20.18
CA PRO A 184 -2.80 19.80 -20.76
C PRO A 184 -3.87 20.45 -19.87
N PRO A 185 -4.94 21.07 -20.43
CA PRO A 185 -5.93 21.82 -19.65
C PRO A 185 -6.70 20.98 -18.61
N GLN A 186 -6.68 19.65 -18.71
CA GLN A 186 -7.27 18.76 -17.69
C GLN A 186 -6.51 18.74 -16.34
N SER A 187 -5.24 19.16 -16.32
CA SER A 187 -4.41 19.07 -15.13
C SER A 187 -4.62 20.23 -14.15
N GLN A 188 -5.04 21.41 -14.60
CA GLN A 188 -5.27 22.57 -13.72
C GLN A 188 -6.47 22.34 -12.80
N ALA A 189 -7.58 21.83 -13.33
CA ALA A 189 -8.76 21.47 -12.54
C ALA A 189 -8.45 20.37 -11.52
N LEU A 190 -7.66 19.36 -11.91
CA LEU A 190 -7.23 18.29 -11.01
C LEU A 190 -6.26 18.79 -9.92
N THR A 191 -5.41 19.75 -10.27
CA THR A 191 -4.46 20.40 -9.35
C THR A 191 -5.20 21.25 -8.32
N GLU A 192 -6.17 22.04 -8.77
CA GLU A 192 -7.03 22.83 -7.89
C GLU A 192 -7.84 21.93 -6.94
N GLN A 193 -8.37 20.80 -7.43
CA GLN A 193 -9.07 19.82 -6.60
C GLN A 193 -8.18 19.22 -5.52
N ARG A 194 -6.93 18.88 -5.85
CA ARG A 194 -5.94 18.38 -4.88
C ARG A 194 -5.61 19.44 -3.84
N LEU A 195 -5.35 20.68 -4.24
CA LEU A 195 -5.09 21.78 -3.30
C LEU A 195 -6.26 22.00 -2.35
N LYS A 196 -7.51 22.01 -2.86
CA LYS A 196 -8.72 22.12 -2.04
C LYS A 196 -8.88 20.95 -1.07
N TYR A 197 -8.56 19.73 -1.50
CA TYR A 197 -8.62 18.54 -0.65
C TYR A 197 -7.60 18.63 0.50
N TRP A 198 -6.33 18.94 0.20
CA TRP A 198 -5.27 19.05 1.20
C TRP A 198 -5.53 20.20 2.18
N PHE A 199 -6.01 21.34 1.70
CA PHE A 199 -6.38 22.46 2.57
C PHE A 199 -7.51 22.09 3.54
N LYS A 200 -8.48 21.28 3.11
CA LYS A 200 -9.58 20.79 3.97
C LYS A 200 -9.13 19.75 5.00
N GLN A 201 -8.03 19.03 4.78
CA GLN A 201 -7.49 18.08 5.74
C GLN A 201 -6.51 18.71 6.74
N ALA A 202 -5.83 19.79 6.36
CA ALA A 202 -4.87 20.47 7.22
C ALA A 202 -5.53 20.98 8.53
N ASP A 203 -4.76 21.04 9.62
CA ASP A 203 -5.20 21.65 10.88
C ASP A 203 -5.31 23.19 10.77
N PRO A 204 -5.98 23.87 11.71
CA PRO A 204 -6.21 25.32 11.63
C PRO A 204 -4.95 26.17 11.51
N GLN A 205 -3.86 25.77 12.17
CA GLN A 205 -2.59 26.51 12.12
C GLN A 205 -1.96 26.38 10.74
N THR A 206 -1.93 25.16 10.19
CA THR A 206 -1.41 24.89 8.86
C THR A 206 -2.20 25.60 7.77
N ARG A 207 -3.54 25.65 7.88
CA ARG A 207 -4.38 26.43 6.94
C ARG A 207 -4.07 27.92 6.99
N ASN A 208 -3.89 28.49 8.18
CA ASN A 208 -3.61 29.91 8.34
C ASN A 208 -2.26 30.28 7.73
N ASN A 209 -1.23 29.47 7.97
CA ASN A 209 0.09 29.65 7.37
C ASN A 209 0.04 29.55 5.83
N PHE A 210 -0.76 28.62 5.30
CA PHE A 210 -0.95 28.49 3.86
C PHE A 210 -1.61 29.72 3.24
N LEU A 211 -2.67 30.26 3.85
CA LEU A 211 -3.33 31.48 3.35
C LEU A 211 -2.38 32.69 3.37
N GLN A 212 -1.59 32.86 4.44
CA GLN A 212 -0.58 33.91 4.52
C GLN A 212 0.52 33.78 3.46
N TRP A 213 0.85 32.55 3.09
CA TRP A 213 1.81 32.30 2.02
C TRP A 213 1.21 32.66 0.65
N VAL A 214 -0.05 32.27 0.37
CA VAL A 214 -0.74 32.64 -0.88
C VAL A 214 -0.86 34.15 -1.05
N GLU A 215 -1.19 34.89 0.02
CA GLU A 215 -1.26 36.36 -0.04
C GLU A 215 0.07 37.03 -0.42
N LYS A 216 1.20 36.37 -0.12
CA LYS A 216 2.55 36.85 -0.45
C LYS A 216 2.98 36.46 -1.87
N GLN A 217 2.20 35.65 -2.58
CA GLN A 217 2.47 35.19 -3.94
C GLN A 217 1.43 35.79 -4.89
N PRO A 218 1.60 37.05 -5.35
CA PRO A 218 0.66 37.64 -6.31
C PRO A 218 0.66 36.82 -7.60
N PRO A 219 -0.51 36.63 -8.25
CA PRO A 219 -0.57 36.00 -9.55
C PRO A 219 0.22 36.84 -10.55
N SER A 220 1.10 36.20 -11.32
CA SER A 220 1.82 36.82 -12.44
C SER A 220 0.91 37.01 -13.65
#